data_AF-X1B951-F1
#
_entry.id   AF-X1B951-F1
#
_cell.length_a   1.000
_cell.length_b   1.000
_cell.length_c   1.000
_cell.angle_alpha   90.00
_cell.angle_beta   90.00
_cell.angle_gamma   90.00
#
_symmetry.space_group_name_H-M   'P 1'
#
loop_
_entity.id
_entity.type
_entity.pdbx_description
1 polymer ?
#
loop_
_entity_poly.entity_id
_entity_poly.type
_entity_poly.pdbx_seq_one_letter_code
_entity_poly.pdbx_strand_id
1 'polypeptide(L)'
;MLNIAMPIIIMYIDIAMTDSVFSFIPLIAAYHFSKDISDGINILHGDFPFYSVYKTEDNKFLSVGIIEIKFWREFCRGLNRDDLIAKQFAIGEDREEVFKEIQEEFLKKTQKEWMEIFINLDA
;
A
#
# COMPACT_ATOMS: atom_id res chain seq x y z
N MET A 1 -65.55 -1.03 3.87
CA MET A 1 -64.16 -0.87 3.39
C MET A 1 -63.53 0.26 4.18
N LEU A 2 -62.63 -0.03 5.12
CA LEU A 2 -61.90 1.01 5.86
C LEU A 2 -60.72 1.48 5.00
N ASN A 3 -60.71 2.75 4.63
CA ASN A 3 -59.61 3.38 3.91
C ASN A 3 -58.53 3.78 4.93
N ILE A 4 -57.54 2.90 5.14
CA ILE A 4 -56.41 3.18 6.03
C ILE A 4 -55.40 4.01 5.23
N ALA A 5 -55.44 5.34 5.39
CA ALA A 5 -54.39 6.21 4.87
C ALA A 5 -53.10 5.94 5.66
N MET A 6 -52.05 5.44 5.00
CA MET A 6 -50.73 5.32 5.61
C MET A 6 -50.16 6.72 5.88
N PRO A 7 -49.66 7.01 7.09
CA PRO A 7 -49.02 8.28 7.38
C PRO A 7 -47.70 8.38 6.60
N ILE A 8 -47.52 9.47 5.85
CA ILE A 8 -46.24 9.82 5.24
C ILE A 8 -45.40 10.48 6.33
N ILE A 9 -44.36 9.79 6.79
CA ILE A 9 -43.38 10.34 7.74
C ILE A 9 -42.25 10.98 6.96
N ILE A 10 -42.05 12.28 7.15
CA ILE A 10 -40.90 13.00 6.61
C ILE A 10 -39.73 12.82 7.59
N MET A 11 -38.60 12.35 7.07
CA MET A 11 -37.36 12.18 7.82
C MET A 11 -36.30 13.13 7.27
N TYR A 12 -35.60 13.82 8.17
CA TYR A 12 -34.40 14.58 7.83
C TYR A 12 -33.19 13.65 8.02
N ILE A 13 -32.36 13.56 6.99
CA ILE A 13 -31.09 12.82 7.04
C ILE A 13 -29.98 13.87 7.08
N ASP A 14 -29.27 13.92 8.20
CA ASP A 14 -28.04 14.70 8.31
C ASP A 14 -26.88 13.85 7.81
N ILE A 15 -26.11 14.39 6.85
CA ILE A 15 -24.97 13.71 6.24
C ILE A 15 -23.78 14.63 6.36
N ALA A 16 -22.87 14.30 7.29
CA ALA A 16 -21.57 14.93 7.36
C ALA A 16 -20.56 14.18 6.48
N MET A 17 -19.78 14.92 5.69
CA MET A 17 -18.65 14.36 4.95
C MET A 17 -17.64 13.72 5.90
N THR A 18 -17.45 14.29 7.09
CA THR A 18 -16.55 13.79 8.13
C THR A 18 -16.93 12.39 8.58
N ASP A 19 -18.20 12.16 8.92
CA ASP A 19 -18.69 10.84 9.38
C ASP A 19 -18.53 9.79 8.28
N SER A 20 -18.83 10.19 7.03
CA SER A 20 -18.69 9.33 5.86
C SER A 20 -17.24 8.90 5.63
N VAL A 21 -16.29 9.85 5.60
CA VAL A 21 -14.86 9.53 5.38
C VAL A 21 -14.28 8.75 6.56
N PHE A 22 -14.65 9.11 7.79
CA PHE A 22 -14.18 8.41 8.98
C PHE A 22 -14.60 6.93 8.98
N SER A 23 -15.81 6.63 8.48
CA SER A 23 -16.29 5.26 8.33
C SER A 23 -15.46 4.39 7.37
N PHE A 24 -14.69 5.01 6.45
CA PHE A 24 -13.83 4.31 5.49
C PHE A 24 -12.39 4.07 5.96
N ILE A 25 -11.98 4.62 7.10
CA ILE A 25 -10.60 4.49 7.61
C ILE A 25 -10.50 3.72 8.96
N PRO A 26 -11.27 2.63 9.20
CA PRO A 26 -11.32 2.00 10.51
C PRO A 26 -9.98 1.42 10.95
N LEU A 27 -9.15 0.91 10.02
CA LEU A 27 -7.83 0.35 10.35
C LEU A 27 -6.86 1.41 10.85
N ILE A 28 -6.82 2.56 10.17
CA ILE A 28 -5.97 3.69 10.56
C ILE A 28 -6.47 4.28 11.88
N ALA A 29 -7.79 4.45 12.03
CA ALA A 29 -8.40 4.93 13.28
C ALA A 29 -8.11 3.98 14.45
N ALA A 30 -8.30 2.67 14.28
CA ALA A 30 -8.00 1.68 15.31
C ALA A 30 -6.51 1.70 15.69
N TYR A 31 -5.61 1.78 14.70
CA TYR A 31 -4.18 1.90 14.94
C TYR A 31 -3.85 3.14 15.79
N HIS A 32 -4.38 4.31 15.41
CA HIS A 32 -4.18 5.56 16.15
C HIS A 32 -4.78 5.54 17.56
N PHE A 33 -5.94 4.93 17.76
CA PHE A 33 -6.54 4.83 19.10
C PHE A 33 -5.89 3.75 19.98
N SER A 34 -5.21 2.77 19.38
CA SER A 34 -4.55 1.68 20.10
C SER A 34 -3.14 2.01 20.63
N LYS A 35 -2.49 3.04 20.09
CA LYS A 35 -1.12 3.46 20.46
C LYS A 35 -1.10 4.93 20.88
N ASP A 36 -0.34 5.24 21.93
CA ASP A 36 0.10 6.62 22.20
C ASP A 36 1.13 7.03 21.13
N ILE A 37 0.64 7.58 20.01
CA ILE A 37 1.41 8.24 18.94
C ILE A 37 2.46 7.34 18.26
N SER A 38 2.16 6.90 17.03
CA SER A 38 3.18 6.35 16.12
C SER A 38 3.90 7.47 15.38
N ASP A 39 5.20 7.32 15.13
CA ASP A 39 6.11 8.26 14.45
C ASP A 39 5.76 8.59 12.96
N GLY A 40 4.49 8.50 12.56
CA GLY A 40 4.02 8.72 11.18
C GLY A 40 4.30 7.56 10.22
N ILE A 41 5.19 6.64 10.58
CA ILE A 41 5.60 5.51 9.75
C ILE A 41 4.55 4.39 9.81
N ASN A 42 4.03 4.00 8.65
CA ASN A 42 3.07 2.90 8.52
C ASN A 42 3.44 2.00 7.33
N ILE A 43 3.33 0.68 7.53
CA ILE A 43 3.65 -0.33 6.51
C ILE A 43 2.76 -0.23 5.25
N LEU A 44 1.65 0.50 5.30
CA LEU A 44 0.70 0.69 4.19
C LEU A 44 0.72 2.10 3.58
N HIS A 45 1.58 3.00 4.04
CA HIS A 45 1.57 4.42 3.62
C HIS A 45 2.51 4.74 2.46
N GLY A 46 3.31 3.78 1.96
CA GLY A 46 4.39 4.09 1.01
C GLY A 46 5.76 4.20 1.65
N ASP A 47 5.83 4.11 2.98
CA ASP A 47 7.04 4.40 3.77
C ASP A 47 8.10 3.30 3.72
N PHE A 48 7.77 2.14 3.16
CA PHE A 48 8.66 0.99 3.06
C PHE A 48 8.84 0.54 1.61
N PRO A 49 10.03 0.03 1.24
CA PRO A 49 10.31 -0.38 -0.14
C PRO A 49 9.40 -1.51 -0.65
N PHE A 50 8.93 -2.37 0.26
CA PHE A 50 8.01 -3.46 -0.07
C PHE A 50 6.55 -3.01 -0.28
N TYR A 51 6.22 -1.74 -0.02
CA TYR A 51 4.87 -1.20 -0.20
C TYR A 51 4.98 0.21 -0.77
N SER A 52 5.29 0.35 -2.07
CA SER A 52 5.55 1.63 -2.72
C SER A 52 5.35 1.58 -4.24
N VAL A 53 5.60 2.70 -4.92
CA VAL A 53 5.48 2.82 -6.38
C VAL A 53 6.82 3.22 -6.98
N TYR A 54 7.28 2.47 -7.98
CA TYR A 54 8.57 2.65 -8.63
C TYR A 54 8.43 3.05 -10.08
N LYS A 55 9.29 3.95 -10.53
CA LYS A 55 9.34 4.39 -11.93
C LYS A 55 10.23 3.44 -12.75
N THR A 56 9.79 3.10 -13.96
CA THR A 56 10.51 2.22 -14.90
C THR A 56 11.24 3.01 -15.98
N GLU A 57 12.07 2.33 -16.78
CA GLU A 57 12.84 2.93 -17.89
C GLU A 57 11.95 3.72 -18.86
N ASP A 58 10.78 3.17 -19.21
CA ASP A 58 9.82 3.76 -20.15
C ASP A 58 8.94 4.87 -19.55
N ASN A 59 9.36 5.45 -18.41
CA ASN A 59 8.63 6.47 -17.64
C ASN A 59 7.23 6.04 -17.15
N LYS A 60 6.97 4.73 -17.11
CA LYS A 60 5.79 4.17 -16.46
C LYS A 60 6.10 3.80 -15.02
N PHE A 61 5.12 3.22 -14.34
CA PHE A 61 5.20 2.92 -12.92
C PHE A 61 4.72 1.51 -12.62
N LEU A 62 5.30 0.89 -11.59
CA LEU A 62 4.84 -0.36 -10.99
C LEU A 62 4.63 -0.18 -9.49
N SER A 63 3.51 -0.69 -9.01
CA SER A 63 3.21 -0.76 -7.58
C SER A 63 3.73 -2.06 -7.00
N VAL A 64 4.47 -1.98 -5.91
CA VAL A 64 4.95 -3.11 -5.11
C VAL A 64 4.17 -3.10 -3.79
N GLY A 65 3.60 -4.25 -3.40
CA GLY A 65 2.71 -4.38 -2.25
C GLY A 65 2.85 -5.71 -1.52
N ILE A 66 4.08 -6.06 -1.13
CA ILE A 66 4.51 -7.39 -0.68
C ILE A 66 4.95 -7.41 0.79
N ILE A 67 3.97 -7.38 1.69
CA ILE A 67 4.23 -7.29 3.14
C ILE A 67 4.81 -8.59 3.69
N GLU A 68 4.40 -9.74 3.15
CA GLU A 68 4.85 -11.04 3.60
C GLU A 68 6.28 -11.34 3.16
N ILE A 69 7.12 -11.77 4.11
CA ILE A 69 8.55 -12.06 3.88
C ILE A 69 8.82 -13.02 2.71
N LYS A 70 7.92 -13.99 2.47
CA LYS A 70 8.07 -14.92 1.34
C LYS A 70 8.02 -14.19 -0.01
N PHE A 71 7.16 -13.18 -0.15
CA PHE A 71 7.00 -12.41 -1.38
C PHE A 71 8.16 -11.43 -1.55
N TRP A 72 8.56 -10.75 -0.47
CA TRP A 72 9.78 -9.94 -0.45
C TRP A 72 11.00 -10.71 -0.95
N ARG A 73 11.16 -11.96 -0.52
CA ARG A 73 12.27 -12.80 -0.96
C ARG A 73 12.22 -13.14 -2.45
N GLU A 74 11.06 -13.52 -2.98
CA GLU A 74 10.93 -13.81 -4.42
C GLU A 74 11.09 -12.54 -5.25
N PHE A 75 10.64 -11.39 -4.75
CA PHE A 75 10.86 -10.08 -5.35
C PHE A 75 12.34 -9.71 -5.43
N CYS A 76 13.08 -9.81 -4.33
CA CYS A 76 14.53 -9.58 -4.31
C CYS A 76 15.25 -10.48 -5.32
N ARG A 77 14.83 -11.75 -5.45
CA ARG A 77 15.38 -12.67 -6.46
C ARG A 77 15.04 -12.24 -7.88
N GLY A 78 13.80 -11.81 -8.14
CA GLY A 78 13.39 -11.29 -9.44
C GLY A 78 14.18 -10.05 -9.87
N LEU A 79 14.62 -9.24 -8.90
CA LEU A 79 15.54 -8.11 -9.10
C LEU A 79 17.02 -8.51 -9.20
N ASN A 80 17.38 -9.78 -8.93
CA ASN A 80 18.77 -10.24 -8.72
C ASN A 80 19.50 -9.53 -7.57
N ARG A 81 18.79 -9.27 -6.47
CA ARG A 81 19.23 -8.52 -5.28
C ARG A 81 19.01 -9.31 -4.00
N ASP A 82 19.58 -10.51 -3.93
CA ASP A 82 19.50 -11.37 -2.75
C ASP A 82 20.07 -10.71 -1.48
N ASP A 83 20.98 -9.75 -1.63
CA ASP A 83 21.53 -8.93 -0.54
C ASP A 83 20.47 -8.09 0.20
N LEU A 84 19.35 -7.78 -0.47
CA LEU A 84 18.25 -7.00 0.10
C LEU A 84 17.25 -7.84 0.91
N ILE A 85 17.31 -9.18 0.85
CA ILE A 85 16.32 -10.06 1.51
C ILE A 85 16.23 -9.77 3.01
N ALA A 86 17.36 -9.54 3.68
CA ALA A 86 17.41 -9.24 5.12
C ALA A 86 16.99 -7.81 5.48
N LYS A 87 16.78 -6.93 4.48
CA LYS A 87 16.53 -5.49 4.68
C LYS A 87 15.05 -5.08 4.54
N GLN A 88 14.11 -6.03 4.57
CA GLN A 88 12.67 -5.75 4.38
C GLN A 88 12.17 -4.60 5.27
N PHE A 89 12.46 -4.65 6.58
CA PHE A 89 12.05 -3.65 7.56
C PHE A 89 13.20 -2.73 7.99
N ALA A 90 14.15 -2.44 7.09
CA ALA A 90 15.17 -1.45 7.35
C ALA A 90 14.54 -0.09 7.74
N ILE A 91 15.24 0.66 8.59
CA ILE A 91 14.80 1.96 9.11
C ILE A 91 15.91 3.01 8.89
N GLY A 92 15.56 4.29 8.97
CA GLY A 92 16.52 5.38 8.81
C GLY A 92 17.23 5.35 7.45
N GLU A 93 18.55 5.56 7.46
CA GLU A 93 19.38 5.62 6.25
C GLU A 93 19.38 4.29 5.46
N ASP A 94 19.39 3.14 6.14
CA ASP A 94 19.37 1.82 5.49
C ASP A 94 18.09 1.63 4.65
N ARG A 95 16.96 2.18 5.13
CA ARG A 95 15.69 2.14 4.39
C ARG A 95 15.77 2.96 3.10
N GLU A 96 16.35 4.14 3.19
CA GLU A 96 16.53 5.06 2.06
C GLU A 96 17.47 4.46 1.01
N GLU A 97 18.53 3.79 1.47
CA GLU A 97 19.42 3.02 0.59
C GLU A 97 18.64 1.94 -0.15
N VAL A 98 17.85 1.11 0.54
CA VAL A 98 17.05 0.05 -0.11
C VAL A 98 16.05 0.62 -1.13
N PHE A 99 15.43 1.76 -0.83
CA PHE A 99 14.57 2.46 -1.81
C PHE A 99 15.33 2.83 -3.08
N LYS A 100 16.51 3.43 -2.92
CA LYS A 100 17.36 3.86 -4.02
C LYS A 100 17.78 2.66 -4.86
N GLU A 101 18.26 1.60 -4.23
CA GLU A 101 18.71 0.37 -4.90
C GLU A 101 17.57 -0.26 -5.74
N ILE A 102 16.36 -0.38 -5.18
CA ILE A 102 15.21 -0.90 -5.93
C ILE A 102 14.80 0.03 -7.07
N GLN A 103 14.79 1.34 -6.84
CA GLN A 103 14.47 2.31 -7.89
C GLN A 103 15.50 2.27 -9.02
N GLU A 104 16.78 2.07 -8.72
CA GLU A 104 17.84 1.86 -9.72
C GLU A 104 17.63 0.57 -10.50
N GLU A 105 17.18 -0.52 -9.87
CA GLU A 105 16.80 -1.74 -10.59
C GLU A 105 15.64 -1.46 -11.54
N PHE A 106 14.53 -0.89 -11.07
CA PHE A 106 13.34 -0.65 -11.91
C PHE A 106 13.63 0.22 -13.15
N LEU A 107 14.61 1.13 -13.09
CA LEU A 107 15.02 1.96 -14.22
C LEU A 107 15.78 1.21 -15.32
N LYS A 108 16.17 -0.05 -15.11
CA LYS A 108 16.92 -0.85 -16.09
C LYS A 108 16.06 -1.53 -17.15
N LYS A 109 14.73 -1.55 -16.98
CA LYS A 109 13.79 -2.21 -17.90
C LYS A 109 12.48 -1.45 -17.99
N THR A 110 11.74 -1.68 -19.06
CA THR A 110 10.38 -1.18 -19.24
C THR A 110 9.41 -1.86 -18.28
N GLN A 111 8.26 -1.22 -18.04
CA GLN A 111 7.18 -1.81 -17.23
C GLN A 111 6.77 -3.20 -17.72
N LYS A 112 6.70 -3.40 -19.04
CA LYS A 112 6.27 -4.67 -19.63
C LYS A 112 7.24 -5.81 -19.31
N GLU A 113 8.55 -5.55 -19.42
CA GLU A 113 9.57 -6.56 -19.12
C GLU A 113 9.58 -6.94 -17.64
N TRP A 114 9.39 -5.97 -16.74
CA TRP A 114 9.23 -6.26 -15.32
C TRP A 114 7.99 -7.10 -15.04
N MET A 115 6.86 -6.78 -15.66
CA MET A 115 5.65 -7.61 -15.55
C MET A 115 5.91 -9.04 -16.04
N GLU A 116 6.63 -9.22 -17.14
CA GLU A 116 6.99 -10.56 -17.65
C GLU A 116 7.89 -11.35 -16.67
N ILE A 117 8.78 -10.67 -15.94
CA ILE A 117 9.61 -11.29 -14.88
C ILE A 117 8.74 -11.72 -13.69
N PHE A 118 7.87 -10.84 -13.23
CA PHE A 118 7.10 -11.07 -11.99
C PHE A 118 5.80 -11.86 -12.20
N ILE A 119 5.29 -12.03 -13.43
CA ILE A 119 3.97 -12.66 -13.68
C ILE A 119 3.82 -14.09 -13.12
N ASN A 120 4.93 -14.83 -13.03
CA ASN A 120 4.95 -16.20 -12.49
C ASN A 120 5.61 -16.30 -11.12
N LEU A 121 6.01 -15.16 -10.55
CA LEU A 121 6.55 -15.06 -9.21
C LEU A 121 5.44 -14.58 -8.27
N ASP A 122 5.46 -15.07 -7.05
CA ASP A 122 4.59 -14.56 -5.98
C ASP A 122 5.35 -13.36 -5.36
N ALA A 123 5.43 -12.26 -6.13
CA ALA A 123 6.34 -11.12 -5.94
C ALA A 123 5.75 -9.80 -6.46
#